data_AF-A0A8T7B2L6-F1
#
_entry.id   AF-A0A8T7B2L6-F1
#
_cell.length_a   1.000
_cell.length_b   1.000
_cell.length_c   1.000
_cell.angle_alpha   90.00
_cell.angle_beta   90.00
_cell.angle_gamma   90.00
#
_symmetry.space_group_name_H-M   'P 1'
#
loop_
_entity.id
_entity.type
_entity.pdbx_description
1 polymer ?
#
loop_
_entity_poly.entity_id
_entity_poly.type
_entity_poly.pdbx_seq_one_letter_code
_entity_poly.pdbx_strand_id
1 'polypeptide(L)' 'MDLKGSKTENNLKEAFSGESQANRRYLYFASKADVEGYNDVSA' A
#
# COMPACT_ATOMS: atom_id res chain seq x y z
N MET A 1 0.30 -25.84 12.47
CA MET A 1 0.34 -25.67 11.00
C MET A 1 1.45 -24.69 10.72
N ASP A 2 2.47 -25.12 9.97
CA ASP A 2 3.53 -24.21 9.52
C ASP A 2 3.12 -23.63 8.16
N LEU A 3 3.31 -22.32 7.98
CA LEU A 3 2.96 -21.61 6.74
C LEU A 3 4.07 -21.72 5.69
N LYS A 4 5.28 -22.11 6.09
CA LYS A 4 6.45 -22.12 5.22
C LYS A 4 6.27 -23.08 4.03
N GLY A 5 6.50 -22.57 2.83
CA GLY A 5 6.33 -23.27 1.55
C GLY A 5 4.88 -23.44 1.10
N SER A 6 3.91 -22.94 1.85
CA SER A 6 2.49 -23.04 1.49
C SER A 6 2.08 -21.98 0.46
N LYS A 7 0.98 -22.25 -0.25
CA LYS A 7 0.33 -21.24 -1.10
C LYS A 7 -0.05 -19.99 -0.29
N THR A 8 -0.42 -20.15 0.98
CA THR A 8 -0.77 -19.04 1.87
C THR A 8 0.42 -18.11 2.11
N GLU A 9 1.63 -18.64 2.32
CA GLU A 9 2.83 -17.79 2.47
C GLU A 9 3.10 -16.98 1.20
N ASN A 10 2.97 -17.58 0.02
CA ASN A 10 3.16 -16.88 -1.24
C ASN A 10 2.10 -15.78 -1.44
N ASN A 11 0.83 -16.09 -1.18
CA ASN A 11 -0.25 -15.11 -1.23
C ASN A 11 0.00 -13.93 -0.27
N LEU A 12 0.49 -14.21 0.94
CA LEU A 12 0.82 -13.15 1.91
C LEU A 12 1.98 -12.27 1.43
N LYS A 13 3.00 -12.86 0.78
CA LYS A 13 4.11 -12.09 0.17
C LYS A 13 3.61 -11.20 -0.98
N GLU A 14 2.74 -11.72 -1.83
CA GLU A 14 2.13 -10.96 -2.92
C GLU A 14 1.26 -9.82 -2.40
N ALA A 15 0.39 -10.09 -1.42
CA ALA A 15 -0.45 -9.10 -0.77
C ALA A 15 0.40 -7.99 -0.13
N PHE A 16 1.43 -8.36 0.64
CA PHE A 16 2.34 -7.40 1.27
C PHE A 16 3.02 -6.49 0.24
N SER A 17 3.49 -7.05 -0.88
CA SER A 17 4.06 -6.26 -1.98
C SER A 17 3.02 -5.31 -2.60
N GLY A 18 1.79 -5.79 -2.82
CA GLY A 18 0.69 -4.99 -3.37
C GLY A 18 0.29 -3.82 -2.46
N GLU A 19 0.10 -4.09 -1.16
CA GLU A 19 -0.25 -3.10 -0.14
C GLU A 19 0.88 -2.08 0.07
N SER A 20 2.14 -2.52 0.07
CA SER A 20 3.30 -1.63 0.16
C SER A 20 3.35 -0.64 -1.01
N GLN A 21 3.05 -1.11 -2.23
CA GLN A 21 2.99 -0.26 -3.41
C GLN A 21 1.78 0.70 -3.36
N ALA A 22 0.62 0.21 -2.91
CA ALA A 22 -0.58 1.03 -2.75
C ALA A 22 -0.35 2.16 -1.72
N ASN A 23 0.23 1.84 -0.56
CA ASN A 23 0.58 2.83 0.45
C ASN A 23 1.47 3.95 -0.09
N ARG A 24 2.54 3.60 -0.83
CA ARG A 24 3.40 4.61 -1.48
C ARG A 24 2.64 5.50 -2.45
N ARG A 25 1.72 4.95 -3.24
CA ARG A 25 0.87 5.74 -4.14
C ARG A 25 -0.07 6.67 -3.37
N TYR A 26 -0.66 6.21 -2.27
CA TYR A 26 -1.52 7.06 -1.44
C TYR A 26 -0.75 8.21 -0.82
N LEU A 27 0.46 7.99 -0.30
CA LEU A 27 1.30 9.07 0.22
C LEU A 27 1.67 10.09 -0.87
N TYR A 28 2.00 9.61 -2.08
CA TYR A 28 2.26 10.50 -3.21
C TYR A 28 1.03 11.33 -3.59
N PHE A 29 -0.15 10.70 -3.69
CA PHE A 29 -1.38 11.43 -4.02
C PHE A 29 -1.81 12.40 -2.91
N ALA A 30 -1.63 12.04 -1.65
CA ALA A 30 -1.88 12.92 -0.53
C ALA A 30 -0.96 14.16 -0.55
N SER A 31 0.35 13.95 -0.78
CA SER A 31 1.31 15.05 -0.94
C SER A 31 0.99 15.91 -2.17
N LYS A 32 0.54 15.30 -3.26
CA LYS A 32 0.11 16.05 -4.45
C LYS A 32 -1.16 16.87 -4.17
N ALA A 33 -2.13 16.30 -3.46
CA ALA A 33 -3.34 16.99 -3.05
C ALA A 33 -3.05 18.21 -2.18
N ASP A 34 -2.10 18.09 -1.23
CA ASP A 34 -1.63 19.21 -0.40
C ASP A 34 -1.05 20.36 -1.27
N VAL A 35 -0.19 20.02 -2.23
CA VAL A 35 0.39 21.01 -3.16
C VAL A 35 -0.66 21.67 -4.05
N GLU A 36 -1.66 20.92 -4.51
CA GLU A 36 -2.76 21.41 -5.35
C GLU A 36 -3.86 22.12 -4.53
N GLY A 37 -3.75 22.16 -3.19
CA GLY A 37 -4.67 22.85 -2.30
C GLY A 37 -5.96 22.08 -1.98
N TYR A 38 -5.99 20.76 -2.22
CA TYR A 38 -7.11 19.87 -1.91
C TYR A 38 -7.02 19.33 -0.47
N ASN A 39 -7.08 20.23 0.51
CA ASN A 39 -6.85 19.91 1.92
C ASN A 39 -7.82 18.89 2.54
N ASP A 40 -9.02 18.73 1.97
CA ASP A 40 -10.02 17.75 2.44
C ASP A 40 -9.62 16.29 2.14
N VAL A 41 -8.65 16.08 1.25
CA VAL A 41 -8.20 14.76 0.79
C VAL A 41 -6.68 14.58 0.82
N SER A 42 -5.93 15.60 1.27
CA SER A 42 -4.52 15.46 1.65
C SER A 42 -4.39 14.70 2.97
N ALA A 43 -3.20 14.16 3.24
CA ALA A 43 -2.90 13.41 4.47
C ALA A 43 -2.63 14.32 5.66
#